data_AF-A0A380FJ27-F1
#
_entry.id   AF-A0A380FJ27-F1
#
_cell.length_a   1.000
_cell.length_b   1.000
_cell.length_c   1.000
_cell.angle_alpha   90.00
_cell.angle_beta   90.00
_cell.angle_gamma   90.00
#
_symmetry.space_group_name_H-M   'P 1'
#
loop_
_entity.id
_entity.type
_entity.pdbx_description
1 polymer ?
#
loop_
_entity_poly.entity_id
_entity_poly.type
_entity_poly.pdbx_seq_one_letter_code
_entity_poly.pdbx_strand_id
1 'polypeptide(L)' 'MLIKSRFEDGIKDISYVIKLINYIKKNTYKTDIQLYIVGYGPSENLYKNLVAYYNLQDNVHINEKEPLNYVYVSTSPL' A
#
# COMPACT_ATOMS: atom_id res chain seq x y z
N MET A 1 0.72 -3.16 8.18
CA MET A 1 2.01 -2.77 7.55
C MET A 1 1.97 -1.29 7.24
N LEU A 2 3.08 -0.57 7.36
CA LEU A 2 3.19 0.85 7.07
C LEU A 2 4.34 1.12 6.10
N ILE A 3 4.05 1.85 5.01
CA ILE A 3 5.03 2.40 4.07
C ILE A 3 5.00 3.92 4.21
N LYS A 4 6.15 4.53 4.50
CA LYS A 4 6.36 5.98 4.45
C LYS A 4 7.37 6.31 3.37
N SER A 5 6.95 6.92 2.27
CA SER A 5 7.84 7.23 1.14
C SER A 5 7.26 8.29 0.21
N ARG A 6 8.13 8.97 -0.54
CA ARG A 6 7.71 9.74 -1.72
C ARG A 6 7.06 8.81 -2.74
N PHE A 7 5.98 9.26 -3.37
CA PHE A 7 5.21 8.49 -4.35
C PHE A 7 5.83 8.63 -5.74
N GLU A 8 6.91 7.88 -5.94
CA GLU A 8 7.62 7.73 -7.20
C GLU A 8 7.70 6.25 -7.52
N ASP A 9 6.67 5.72 -8.18
CA ASP A 9 6.52 4.27 -8.32
C ASP A 9 7.65 3.61 -9.11
N GLY A 10 8.18 4.32 -10.11
CA GLY A 10 9.35 3.85 -10.88
C GLY A 10 10.63 3.67 -10.05
N ILE A 11 10.67 4.16 -8.80
CA ILE A 11 11.79 4.01 -7.87
C ILE A 11 11.39 3.15 -6.66
N LYS A 12 10.15 3.29 -6.17
CA LYS A 12 9.70 2.75 -4.87
C LYS A 12 8.85 1.49 -4.98
N ASP A 13 8.34 1.19 -6.18
CA ASP A 13 7.55 0.02 -6.52
C ASP A 13 6.43 -0.30 -5.49
N ILE A 14 5.77 0.76 -5.00
CA ILE A 14 4.64 0.63 -4.06
C ILE A 14 3.47 -0.08 -4.75
N SER A 15 3.33 0.06 -6.07
CA SER A 15 2.33 -0.66 -6.84
C SER A 15 2.51 -2.18 -6.76
N TYR A 16 3.74 -2.69 -6.67
CA TYR A 16 4.00 -4.11 -6.46
C TYR A 16 3.49 -4.59 -5.10
N VAL A 17 3.69 -3.79 -4.04
CA VAL A 17 3.15 -4.12 -2.72
C VAL A 17 1.62 -4.18 -2.74
N ILE A 18 0.95 -3.23 -3.41
CA ILE A 18 -0.53 -3.26 -3.56
C ILE A 18 -0.98 -4.54 -4.30
N LYS A 19 -0.27 -4.93 -5.37
CA LYS A 19 -0.54 -6.17 -6.11
C LYS A 19 -0.35 -7.41 -5.23
N LEU A 20 0.65 -7.40 -4.34
CA LEU A 20 0.88 -8.48 -3.37
C LEU A 20 -0.27 -8.59 -2.36
N ILE A 21 -0.78 -7.47 -1.84
CA ILE A 21 -1.97 -7.49 -0.96
C ILE A 21 -3.18 -8.10 -1.67
N ASN A 22 -3.42 -7.71 -2.93
CA ASN A 22 -4.47 -8.31 -3.75
C ASN A 22 -4.26 -9.82 -3.94
N TYR A 23 -3.01 -10.27 -4.20
CA TYR A 23 -2.71 -11.69 -4.32
C TYR A 23 -3.02 -12.46 -3.03
N ILE A 24 -2.62 -11.93 -1.87
CA ILE A 24 -2.88 -12.59 -0.58
C ILE A 24 -4.39 -12.65 -0.30
N LYS A 25 -5.12 -11.56 -0.53
CA LYS A 25 -6.59 -11.50 -0.37
C LYS A 25 -7.31 -12.53 -1.24
N LYS A 26 -6.84 -12.76 -2.47
CA LYS A 26 -7.45 -13.72 -3.39
C LYS A 26 -7.16 -15.19 -3.06
N ASN A 27 -6.00 -15.47 -2.48
CA ASN A 27 -5.51 -16.83 -2.29
C ASN A 27 -5.58 -17.32 -0.83
N THR A 28 -6.00 -16.47 0.10
CA THR A 28 -6.11 -16.82 1.51
C THR A 28 -7.41 -16.31 2.11
N TYR A 29 -7.93 -16.99 3.13
CA TYR A 29 -9.06 -16.49 3.93
C TYR A 29 -8.66 -15.37 4.90
N LYS A 30 -7.44 -14.82 4.80
CA LYS A 30 -6.93 -13.80 5.71
C LYS A 30 -7.45 -12.42 5.32
N THR A 31 -8.39 -11.91 6.11
CA THR A 31 -8.97 -10.57 5.97
C THR A 31 -8.22 -9.50 6.75
N ASP A 32 -7.36 -9.90 7.69
CA ASP A 32 -6.83 -8.99 8.73
C ASP A 32 -5.58 -8.23 8.27
N ILE A 33 -5.25 -8.30 6.99
CA ILE A 33 -4.10 -7.63 6.42
C ILE A 33 -4.48 -6.19 6.10
N GLN A 34 -3.77 -5.28 6.76
CA GLN A 34 -3.94 -3.84 6.59
C GLN A 34 -2.62 -3.21 6.14
N LEU A 35 -2.67 -2.41 5.08
CA LEU A 35 -1.55 -1.68 4.51
C LEU A 35 -1.83 -0.17 4.58
N TYR A 36 -0.96 0.56 5.27
CA TYR A 36 -1.00 2.02 5.34
C TYR A 36 0.12 2.57 4.48
N ILE A 37 -0.20 3.49 3.58
CA ILE A 37 0.74 4.16 2.69
C ILE A 37 0.65 5.65 2.97
N VAL A 38 1.74 6.24 3.46
CA VAL A 38 1.81 7.65 3.82
C VAL A 38 2.90 8.33 2.99
N GLY A 39 2.55 9.41 2.32
CA GLY A 39 3.46 10.15 1.45
C GLY A 39 2.75 11.02 0.41
N TYR A 40 3.53 11.52 -0.54
CA TYR A 40 3.03 12.37 -1.61
C TYR A 40 3.94 12.24 -2.85
N GLY A 41 3.42 12.53 -4.04
CA GLY A 41 4.20 12.49 -5.28
C GLY A 41 3.36 12.16 -6.51
N PRO A 42 3.98 12.15 -7.71
CA PRO A 42 3.27 12.01 -8.98
C PRO A 42 2.49 10.69 -9.12
N SER A 43 2.89 9.63 -8.41
CA SER A 43 2.26 8.31 -8.49
C SER A 43 1.04 8.14 -7.57
N GLU A 44 0.58 9.18 -6.87
CA GLU A 44 -0.57 9.07 -5.95
C GLU A 44 -1.84 8.53 -6.62
N ASN A 45 -2.19 9.09 -7.80
CA ASN A 45 -3.37 8.66 -8.54
C ASN A 45 -3.26 7.21 -9.02
N LEU A 46 -2.06 6.76 -9.37
CA LEU A 46 -1.82 5.35 -9.71
C LEU A 46 -2.18 4.45 -8.52
N TYR A 47 -1.76 4.79 -7.30
CA TYR A 47 -2.04 3.99 -6.12
C TYR A 47 -3.53 3.97 -5.79
N LYS A 48 -4.20 5.13 -5.81
CA LYS A 48 -5.65 5.20 -5.61
C LYS A 48 -6.42 4.38 -6.66
N ASN A 49 -6.02 4.46 -7.93
CA ASN A 49 -6.65 3.69 -9.00
C ASN A 49 -6.44 2.18 -8.82
N LEU A 50 -5.26 1.74 -8.39
CA LEU A 50 -5.00 0.31 -8.13
C LEU A 50 -5.82 -0.21 -6.95
N VAL A 51 -5.92 0.56 -5.87
CA VAL A 51 -6.75 0.21 -4.70
C VAL A 51 -8.20 0.06 -5.11
N ALA A 52 -8.74 1.01 -5.89
CA ALA A 52 -10.10 0.93 -6.40
C ALA A 52 -10.31 -0.25 -7.36
N TYR A 53 -9.37 -0.45 -8.30
CA TYR A 53 -9.43 -1.53 -9.30
C TYR A 53 -9.44 -2.93 -8.67
N TYR A 54 -8.69 -3.14 -7.59
CA TYR A 54 -8.63 -4.42 -6.87
C TYR A 54 -9.65 -4.55 -5.74
N ASN A 55 -10.50 -3.54 -5.52
CA ASN A 55 -11.45 -3.49 -4.41
C ASN A 55 -10.77 -3.70 -3.03
N LEU A 56 -9.72 -2.90 -2.76
CA LEU A 56 -8.87 -2.98 -1.58
C LEU A 56 -9.07 -1.84 -0.57
N GLN A 57 -10.13 -1.04 -0.69
CA GLN A 57 -10.38 0.14 0.15
C GLN A 57 -10.45 -0.20 1.64
N ASP A 58 -10.92 -1.41 1.99
CA ASP A 58 -10.98 -1.90 3.38
C ASP A 58 -9.63 -2.46 3.91
N ASN A 59 -8.62 -2.58 3.04
CA ASN A 59 -7.33 -3.21 3.33
C ASN A 59 -6.13 -2.28 3.10
N VAL A 60 -6.29 -1.23 2.29
CA VAL A 60 -5.23 -0.31 1.88
C VAL A 60 -5.66 1.12 2.09
N HIS A 61 -4.94 1.81 2.97
CA HIS A 61 -5.22 3.16 3.42
C HIS A 61 -4.13 4.10 2.93
N ILE A 62 -4.48 5.10 2.11
CA ILE A 62 -3.51 6.07 1.55
C ILE A 62 -3.72 7.42 2.23
N ASN A 63 -2.70 7.90 2.94
CA ASN A 63 -2.71 9.17 3.69
C ASN A 63 -3.85 9.28 4.72
N GLU A 64 -4.37 8.14 5.19
CA GLU A 64 -5.31 8.09 6.30
C GLU A 64 -4.58 7.98 7.64
N LYS A 65 -5.36 7.95 8.73
CA LYS A 65 -4.83 7.86 10.10
C LYS A 65 -3.98 6.60 10.27
N GLU A 66 -2.74 6.79 10.72
CA GLU A 66 -1.81 5.70 11.01
C GLU A 66 -2.32 4.81 12.17
N PRO A 67 -2.09 3.49 12.10
CA PRO A 67 -2.42 2.59 13.20
C PRO A 67 -1.44 2.77 14.37
N LEU A 68 -1.90 2.52 15.60
CA LEU A 68 -1.05 2.61 16.79
C LEU A 68 0.05 1.53 16.84
N ASN A 69 -0.20 0.38 16.22
CA ASN A 69 0.73 -0.74 16.14
C ASN A 69 0.93 -1.15 14.68
N TYR A 70 2.18 -1.16 14.18
CA TYR A 70 2.48 -1.56 12.81
C TYR A 70 3.89 -2.16 12.64
N VAL A 71 4.02 -2.99 11.62
CA VAL A 71 5.31 -3.38 11.03
C VAL A 71 5.67 -2.36 9.96
N TYR A 72 6.83 -1.72 10.08
CA TYR A 72 7.35 -0.73 9.13
C TYR A 72 8.05 -1.42 7.95
N VAL A 73 7.72 -1.00 6.73
CA VAL A 73 8.34 -1.49 5.49
C VAL A 73 9.10 -0.34 4.84
N SER A 74 10.43 -0.44 4.82
CA SER A 74 11.29 0.53 4.14
C SER A 74 11.32 0.26 2.64
N THR A 75 11.10 1.29 1.83
CA THR A 75 11.18 1.24 0.35
C THR A 75 12.36 2.03 -0.19
N SER A 76 13.37 2.33 0.64
CA SER A 76 14.60 2.96 0.15
C SER A 76 15.45 1.96 -0.65
N PRO A 77 15.79 2.25 -1.92
CA PRO A 77 16.90 1.56 -2.56
C PRO A 77 18.18 1.87 -1.75
N LEU A 78 19.03 0.86 -1.56
CA LEU A 78 20.44 1.07 -1.26
C LEU A 78 21.14 1.65 -2.49
#